data_AF-A0A9R1AAW0-F1
#
_entry.id   AF-A0A9R1AAW0-F1
#
_cell.length_a   1.000
_cell.length_b   1.000
_cell.length_c   1.000
_cell.angle_alpha   90.00
_cell.angle_beta   90.00
_cell.angle_gamma   90.00
#
_symmetry.space_group_name_H-M   'P 1'
#
loop_
_entity.id
_entity.type
_entity.pdbx_description
1 polymer ?
#
loop_
_entity_poly.entity_id
_entity_poly.type
_entity_poly.pdbx_seq_one_letter_code
_entity_poly.pdbx_strand_id
1 'polypeptide(L)'
;MTVWDHLCKMETDEEKRKELLYSEDKGVECESSASGFRHDNLATLVIFGFRSEEYMVSYIRRVMEAAVNLEDVFLYHRLACRKCVAYSPKRSFKFPWTKRQRSYVKKRITEGIDSPAIIRFPTAVGIRADHLAKKRYP
;
A
#
# COMPACT_ATOMS: atom_id res chain seq x y z
N MET A 1 0.12 13.49 2.28
CA MET A 1 0.86 12.25 1.99
C MET A 1 1.96 12.60 1.01
N THR A 2 3.22 12.27 1.27
CA THR A 2 4.33 12.61 0.36
C THR A 2 4.60 11.46 -0.60
N VAL A 3 4.52 11.72 -1.91
CA VAL A 3 4.92 10.77 -2.94
C VAL A 3 6.43 10.89 -3.17
N TRP A 4 7.12 9.75 -3.22
CA TRP A 4 8.56 9.70 -3.41
C TRP A 4 8.88 8.76 -4.57
N ASP A 5 9.80 9.18 -5.44
CA ASP A 5 10.40 8.29 -6.42
C ASP A 5 11.07 7.09 -5.74
N HIS A 6 11.21 6.02 -6.51
CA HIS A 6 11.95 4.86 -6.02
C HIS A 6 13.38 5.29 -5.62
N LEU A 7 13.80 5.00 -4.38
CA LEU A 7 15.08 5.49 -3.81
C LEU A 7 16.29 5.25 -4.73
N CYS A 8 16.37 4.08 -5.36
CA CYS A 8 17.45 3.75 -6.28
C CYS A 8 17.41 4.53 -7.65
N LYS A 9 16.42 5.40 -7.87
CA LYS A 9 16.22 6.26 -9.06
C LYS A 9 16.00 7.74 -8.72
N MET A 10 15.91 8.06 -7.43
CA MET A 10 15.61 9.40 -6.98
C MET A 10 16.84 10.27 -7.22
N GLU A 11 16.69 11.32 -8.01
CA GLU A 11 17.69 12.38 -8.06
C GLU A 11 17.54 13.21 -6.78
N THR A 12 18.60 13.22 -5.98
CA THR A 12 18.66 13.89 -4.67
C THR A 12 19.42 15.20 -4.75
N ASP A 13 20.17 15.42 -5.83
CA ASP A 13 20.88 16.66 -6.08
C ASP A 13 19.91 17.78 -6.47
N GLU A 14 19.91 18.88 -5.72
CA GLU A 14 18.93 19.96 -5.91
C GLU A 14 19.10 20.70 -7.24
N GLU A 15 20.34 20.88 -7.72
CA GLU A 15 20.59 21.58 -8.98
C GLU A 15 20.12 20.74 -10.17
N LYS A 16 20.46 19.44 -10.18
CA LYS A 16 19.97 18.52 -11.21
C LYS A 16 18.46 18.39 -11.21
N ARG A 17 17.82 18.43 -10.03
CA ARG A 17 16.36 18.39 -9.94
C ARG A 17 15.70 19.61 -10.59
N LYS A 18 16.29 20.80 -10.40
CA LYS A 18 15.82 22.05 -11.04
C LYS A 18 16.06 22.03 -12.55
N GLU A 19 17.24 21.59 -12.99
CA GLU A 19 17.56 21.42 -14.42
C GLU A 19 16.59 20.46 -15.12
N LEU A 20 16.25 19.35 -14.45
CA LEU A 20 15.33 18.33 -14.96
C LEU A 20 13.85 18.66 -14.69
N LEU A 21 13.55 19.88 -14.21
CA LEU A 21 12.20 20.39 -13.98
C LEU A 21 11.32 19.47 -13.10
N TYR A 22 11.91 18.83 -12.09
CA TYR A 22 11.14 18.04 -11.14
C TYR A 22 10.18 18.92 -10.34
N SER A 23 8.92 18.50 -10.19
CA SER A 23 7.96 19.16 -9.31
C SER A 23 8.49 19.21 -7.87
N GLU A 24 8.47 20.40 -7.27
CA GLU A 24 8.71 20.60 -5.84
C GLU A 24 7.45 20.30 -5.02
N ASP A 25 6.27 20.38 -5.63
CA ASP A 25 5.03 19.97 -5.00
C ASP A 25 4.91 18.44 -5.02
N LYS A 26 4.93 17.85 -3.83
CA LYS A 26 4.86 16.39 -3.60
C LYS A 26 3.49 15.95 -3.09
N GLY A 27 2.53 16.86 -3.02
CA GLY A 27 1.19 16.62 -2.51
C GLY A 27 0.15 16.73 -3.61
N VAL A 28 -0.79 15.78 -3.59
CA VAL A 28 -2.14 16.03 -4.12
C VAL A 28 -3.04 16.11 -2.89
N GLU A 29 -3.78 17.21 -2.75
CA GLU A 29 -4.93 17.26 -1.87
C GLU A 29 -5.98 16.33 -2.46
N CYS A 30 -6.06 15.12 -1.91
CA CYS A 30 -7.10 14.18 -2.28
C CYS A 30 -8.38 14.63 -1.56
N GLU A 31 -9.32 15.21 -2.32
CA GLU A 31 -10.62 15.60 -1.80
C GLU A 31 -11.32 14.41 -1.11
N SER A 32 -12.10 14.71 -0.07
CA SER A 32 -12.91 13.70 0.61
C SER A 32 -13.86 13.04 -0.38
N SER A 33 -13.84 11.71 -0.42
CA SER A 33 -14.73 10.89 -1.23
C SER A 33 -16.20 11.31 -1.06
N ALA A 34 -16.88 11.58 -2.17
CA ALA A 34 -18.32 11.80 -2.19
C ALA A 34 -19.05 10.62 -1.52
N SER A 35 -19.96 10.91 -0.60
CA SER A 35 -20.77 9.89 0.06
C SER A 35 -21.52 9.06 -0.98
N GLY A 36 -21.35 7.74 -0.95
CA GLY A 36 -22.03 6.81 -1.88
C GLY A 36 -21.24 6.44 -3.14
N PHE A 37 -19.96 6.82 -3.26
CA PHE A 37 -19.10 6.32 -4.32
C PHE A 37 -18.99 4.79 -4.27
N ARG A 38 -19.32 4.13 -5.38
CA ARG A 38 -19.24 2.68 -5.56
C ARG A 38 -18.31 2.34 -6.72
N HIS A 39 -17.41 1.40 -6.51
CA HIS A 39 -16.46 0.94 -7.51
C HIS A 39 -16.66 -0.55 -7.80
N ASP A 40 -17.45 -0.85 -8.84
CA ASP A 40 -17.85 -2.23 -9.14
C ASP A 40 -16.75 -3.08 -9.82
N ASN A 41 -15.68 -2.46 -10.34
CA ASN A 41 -14.64 -3.18 -11.11
C ASN A 41 -13.38 -3.54 -10.33
N LEU A 42 -13.30 -3.20 -9.04
CA LEU A 42 -12.08 -3.44 -8.25
C LEU A 42 -12.18 -4.78 -7.52
N ALA A 43 -11.64 -5.83 -8.13
CA ALA A 43 -11.62 -7.16 -7.53
C ALA A 43 -10.45 -7.39 -6.54
N THR A 44 -9.34 -6.68 -6.70
CA THR A 44 -8.13 -6.91 -5.88
C THR A 44 -7.42 -5.61 -5.51
N LEU A 45 -7.22 -5.41 -4.21
CA LEU A 45 -6.38 -4.35 -3.65
C LEU A 45 -5.03 -4.93 -3.23
N VAL A 46 -3.93 -4.31 -3.65
CA VAL A 46 -2.57 -4.71 -3.27
C VAL A 46 -1.83 -3.52 -2.68
N ILE A 47 -1.37 -3.64 -1.43
CA ILE A 47 -0.59 -2.61 -0.74
C ILE A 47 0.77 -3.17 -0.39
N PHE A 48 1.82 -2.50 -0.87
CA PHE A 48 3.20 -2.76 -0.50
C PHE A 48 3.69 -1.73 0.53
N GLY A 49 4.46 -2.17 1.52
CA GLY A 49 4.90 -1.27 2.58
C GLY A 49 3.84 -1.08 3.67
N PHE A 50 2.91 -2.03 3.81
CA PHE A 50 1.82 -1.91 4.76
C PHE A 50 2.36 -1.77 6.21
N ARG A 51 1.78 -0.83 6.94
CA ARG A 51 1.99 -0.61 8.36
C ARG A 51 0.62 -0.61 9.02
N SER A 52 0.48 -1.22 10.19
CA SER A 52 -0.78 -1.29 10.95
C SER A 52 -1.17 0.07 11.61
N GLU A 53 -0.82 1.17 10.96
CA GLU A 53 -1.11 2.54 11.35
C GLU A 53 -2.56 2.91 10.99
N GLU A 54 -3.15 3.83 11.75
CA GLU A 54 -4.57 4.17 11.64
C GLU A 54 -4.95 4.65 10.24
N TYR A 55 -4.16 5.51 9.61
CA TYR A 55 -4.47 6.01 8.26
C TYR A 55 -4.49 4.90 7.21
N MET A 56 -3.63 3.88 7.30
CA MET A 56 -3.64 2.75 6.35
C MET A 56 -4.84 1.85 6.60
N VAL A 57 -5.18 1.59 7.86
CA VAL A 57 -6.37 0.80 8.22
C VAL A 57 -7.62 1.52 7.75
N SER A 58 -7.76 2.81 8.07
CA SER A 58 -8.86 3.68 7.63
C SER A 58 -8.98 3.74 6.10
N TYR A 59 -7.86 3.80 5.37
CA TYR A 59 -7.87 3.75 3.91
C TYR A 59 -8.44 2.43 3.39
N ILE A 60 -7.95 1.29 3.88
CA ILE A 60 -8.44 -0.03 3.45
C ILE A 60 -9.94 -0.18 3.74
N ARG A 61 -10.39 0.28 4.92
CA ARG A 61 -11.80 0.28 5.31
C ARG A 61 -12.66 1.00 4.28
N ARG A 62 -12.30 2.24 3.92
CA ARG A 62 -13.02 3.03 2.91
C ARG A 62 -13.05 2.33 1.55
N VAL A 63 -11.94 1.68 1.14
CA VAL A 63 -11.91 0.91 -0.11
C VAL A 63 -12.84 -0.31 -0.03
N MET A 64 -12.86 -1.03 1.10
CA MET A 64 -13.76 -2.16 1.30
C MET A 64 -15.24 -1.76 1.32
N GLU A 65 -15.57 -0.57 1.80
CA GLU A 65 -16.93 0.00 1.77
C GLU A 65 -17.33 0.45 0.36
N ALA A 66 -16.40 1.05 -0.40
CA ALA A 66 -16.70 1.57 -1.74
C ALA A 66 -16.65 0.49 -2.83
N ALA A 67 -15.75 -0.49 -2.73
CA ALA A 67 -15.55 -1.52 -3.75
C ALA A 67 -16.38 -2.77 -3.43
N VAL A 68 -17.62 -2.79 -3.91
CA VAL A 68 -18.59 -3.86 -3.61
C VAL A 68 -18.16 -5.24 -4.11
N ASN A 69 -17.38 -5.30 -5.18
CA ASN A 69 -16.87 -6.54 -5.77
C ASN A 69 -15.43 -6.85 -5.35
N LEU A 70 -14.95 -6.23 -4.27
CA LEU A 70 -13.60 -6.49 -3.77
C LEU A 70 -13.53 -7.90 -3.17
N GLU A 71 -12.68 -8.75 -3.77
CA GLU A 71 -12.52 -10.14 -3.36
C GLU A 71 -11.30 -10.32 -2.45
N ASP A 72 -10.21 -9.62 -2.75
CA ASP A 72 -8.93 -9.83 -2.06
C ASP A 72 -8.20 -8.53 -1.72
N VAL A 73 -7.67 -8.48 -0.49
CA VAL A 73 -6.77 -7.42 -0.03
C VAL A 73 -5.42 -8.02 0.35
N PHE A 74 -4.38 -7.72 -0.42
CA PHE A 74 -3.01 -8.20 -0.16
C PHE A 74 -2.17 -7.13 0.52
N LEU A 75 -1.76 -7.42 1.76
CA LEU A 75 -0.94 -6.53 2.58
C LEU A 75 0.48 -7.08 2.72
N TYR A 76 1.40 -6.48 1.95
CA TYR A 76 2.81 -6.85 1.94
C TYR A 76 3.63 -5.94 2.85
N HIS A 77 4.53 -6.53 3.64
CA HIS A 77 5.45 -5.77 4.49
C HIS A 77 6.29 -4.78 3.69
N ARG A 78 6.83 -5.19 2.54
CA ARG A 78 7.64 -4.33 1.68
C ARG A 78 7.73 -4.87 0.26
N LEU A 79 7.96 -3.98 -0.69
CA LEU A 79 8.47 -4.29 -2.01
C LEU A 79 9.79 -3.53 -2.19
N ALA A 80 10.91 -4.25 -2.26
CA ALA A 80 12.22 -3.65 -2.50
C ALA A 80 12.79 -4.15 -3.83
N CYS A 81 13.52 -3.32 -4.56
CA CYS A 81 14.35 -3.79 -5.67
C CYS A 81 15.58 -4.54 -5.15
N ARG A 82 16.23 -5.36 -5.98
CA ARG A 82 17.39 -6.18 -5.57
C ARG A 82 18.47 -5.36 -4.86
N LYS A 83 18.76 -4.15 -5.36
CA LYS A 83 19.73 -3.21 -4.78
C LYS A 83 19.29 -2.71 -3.39
N CYS A 84 18.02 -2.31 -3.29
CA CYS A 84 17.45 -1.69 -2.10
C CYS A 84 17.09 -2.74 -0.99
N VAL A 85 17.11 -4.06 -1.26
CA VAL A 85 16.84 -5.14 -0.26
C VAL A 85 17.85 -5.16 0.89
N ALA A 86 19.14 -4.92 0.60
CA ALA A 86 20.23 -4.99 1.58
C ALA A 86 20.24 -3.81 2.56
N TYR A 87 19.84 -2.61 2.09
CA TYR A 87 19.80 -1.37 2.86
C TYR A 87 18.48 -1.14 3.61
N SER A 88 17.49 -2.00 3.38
CA SER A 88 16.18 -1.86 4.01
C SER A 88 16.26 -2.17 5.51
N PRO A 89 15.76 -1.30 6.40
CA PRO A 89 15.67 -1.62 7.82
C PRO A 89 14.94 -2.95 8.01
N LYS A 90 15.58 -3.89 8.71
CA LYS A 90 15.17 -5.31 8.76
C LYS A 90 13.78 -5.50 9.37
N ARG A 91 13.28 -4.54 10.15
CA ARG A 91 11.94 -4.55 10.74
C ARG A 91 11.39 -3.13 10.78
N SER A 92 10.42 -2.81 9.94
CA SER A 92 9.47 -1.77 10.34
C SER A 92 8.64 -2.39 11.47
N PHE A 93 8.70 -1.86 12.69
CA PHE A 93 8.05 -2.44 13.88
C PHE A 93 6.52 -2.54 13.77
N LYS A 94 5.92 -2.04 12.68
CA LYS A 94 4.47 -1.88 12.54
C LYS A 94 3.82 -2.83 11.53
N PHE A 95 4.54 -3.82 10.98
CA PHE A 95 3.89 -4.86 10.19
C PHE A 95 3.48 -6.06 11.07
N PRO A 96 2.29 -6.66 10.87
CA PRO A 96 1.83 -7.80 11.64
C PRO A 96 2.53 -9.10 11.21
N TRP A 97 3.59 -9.46 11.92
CA TRP A 97 4.38 -10.67 11.66
C TRP A 97 3.73 -11.93 12.22
N THR A 98 3.13 -11.84 13.41
CA THR A 98 2.54 -13.00 14.09
C THR A 98 1.09 -13.23 13.69
N LYS A 99 0.61 -14.47 13.82
CA LYS A 99 -0.82 -14.79 13.61
C LYS A 99 -1.73 -13.90 14.47
N ARG A 100 -1.37 -13.69 15.75
CA ARG A 100 -2.11 -12.83 16.68
C ARG A 100 -2.19 -11.38 16.19
N GLN A 101 -1.07 -10.80 15.75
CA GLN A 101 -1.05 -9.45 15.19
C GLN A 101 -1.89 -9.34 13.92
N ARG A 102 -1.83 -10.35 13.03
CA ARG A 102 -2.63 -10.38 11.80
C ARG A 102 -4.12 -10.45 12.12
N SER A 103 -4.54 -11.31 13.03
CA SER A 103 -5.94 -11.40 13.46
C SER A 103 -6.44 -10.08 14.05
N TYR A 104 -5.62 -9.39 14.86
CA TYR A 104 -5.97 -8.08 15.39
C TYR A 104 -6.14 -7.03 14.30
N VAL A 105 -5.23 -6.96 13.32
CA VAL A 105 -5.34 -6.03 12.19
C VAL A 105 -6.56 -6.37 11.31
N LYS A 106 -6.83 -7.65 11.03
CA LYS A 106 -8.04 -8.05 10.30
C LYS A 106 -9.29 -7.56 10.99
N LYS A 107 -9.39 -7.79 12.31
CA LYS A 107 -10.54 -7.33 13.10
C LYS A 107 -10.73 -5.82 12.96
N ARG A 108 -9.67 -5.01 13.13
CA ARG A 108 -9.76 -3.56 12.97
C ARG A 108 -10.22 -3.12 11.57
N ILE A 109 -9.83 -3.85 10.53
CA ILE A 109 -10.24 -3.54 9.16
C ILE A 109 -11.70 -3.95 8.94
N THR A 110 -12.13 -5.12 9.39
CA THR A 110 -13.47 -5.66 9.08
C THR A 110 -14.55 -5.26 10.07
N GLU A 111 -14.21 -4.64 11.20
CA GLU A 111 -15.17 -4.26 12.25
C GLU A 111 -16.21 -3.28 11.70
N GLY A 112 -17.48 -3.69 11.73
CA GLY A 112 -18.60 -2.90 11.21
C GLY A 112 -18.70 -2.82 9.68
N ILE A 113 -17.92 -3.61 8.94
CA ILE A 113 -17.99 -3.67 7.47
C ILE A 113 -18.52 -5.04 7.04
N ASP A 114 -19.61 -5.04 6.28
CA ASP A 114 -20.13 -6.23 5.62
C ASP A 114 -19.53 -6.32 4.21
N SER A 115 -18.34 -6.91 4.11
CA SER A 115 -17.61 -7.09 2.86
C SER A 115 -17.10 -8.53 2.75
N PRO A 116 -17.24 -9.18 1.59
CA PRO A 116 -16.74 -10.53 1.38
C PRO A 116 -15.21 -10.59 1.22
N ALA A 117 -14.53 -9.44 1.16
CA ALA A 117 -13.12 -9.37 0.82
C ALA A 117 -12.21 -10.09 1.84
N ILE A 118 -11.30 -10.91 1.33
CA ILE A 118 -10.35 -11.67 2.15
C ILE A 118 -9.04 -10.91 2.31
N ILE A 119 -8.69 -10.59 3.55
CA ILE A 119 -7.41 -9.94 3.87
C ILE A 119 -6.29 -10.99 3.99
N ARG A 120 -5.23 -10.80 3.21
CA ARG A 120 -4.07 -11.69 3.12
C ARG A 120 -2.79 -10.94 3.50
N PHE A 121 -1.90 -11.64 4.22
CA PHE A 121 -0.59 -11.12 4.62
C PHE A 121 0.52 -12.04 4.08
N PRO A 122 0.85 -11.95 2.78
CA PRO A 122 1.88 -12.82 2.21
C PRO A 122 3.27 -12.42 2.69
N THR A 123 4.18 -13.39 2.74
CA THR A 123 5.60 -13.14 3.02
C THR A 123 6.33 -12.69 1.75
N ALA A 124 7.48 -12.04 1.92
CA ALA A 124 8.30 -11.56 0.79
C ALA A 124 8.81 -12.68 -0.14
N VAL A 125 8.85 -13.93 0.35
CA VAL A 125 9.20 -15.13 -0.43
C VAL A 125 8.02 -15.60 -1.29
N GLY A 126 6.80 -15.16 -0.98
CA GLY A 126 5.55 -15.55 -1.66
C GLY A 126 4.81 -14.39 -2.32
N ILE A 127 5.52 -13.40 -2.86
CA ILE A 127 4.86 -12.38 -3.70
C ILE A 127 4.43 -13.05 -5.01
N ARG A 128 3.12 -13.04 -5.29
CA ARG A 128 2.57 -13.64 -6.50
C ARG A 128 3.14 -12.96 -7.75
N ALA A 129 3.36 -13.72 -8.81
CA ALA A 129 4.02 -13.25 -10.03
C ALA A 129 3.25 -12.10 -10.72
N ASP A 130 1.92 -12.17 -10.71
CA ASP A 130 1.01 -11.11 -11.18
C ASP A 130 1.14 -9.81 -10.37
N HIS A 131 1.33 -9.91 -9.05
CA HIS A 131 1.58 -8.73 -8.21
C HIS A 131 2.98 -8.15 -8.44
N LEU A 132 3.97 -8.99 -8.76
CA LEU A 132 5.31 -8.54 -9.13
C LEU A 132 5.33 -7.86 -10.50
N ALA A 133 4.48 -8.26 -11.44
CA ALA A 133 4.40 -7.65 -12.77
C ALA A 133 4.06 -6.15 -12.69
N LYS A 134 3.24 -5.75 -11.70
CA LYS A 134 2.90 -4.35 -11.40
C LYS A 134 4.11 -3.50 -10.97
N LYS A 135 5.25 -4.10 -10.64
CA LYS A 135 6.52 -3.38 -10.37
C LYS A 135 7.14 -2.76 -11.63
N ARG A 136 6.78 -3.24 -12.82
CA ARG A 136 7.36 -2.74 -14.09
C ARG A 136 6.71 -1.46 -14.59
N TYR A 137 5.54 -1.12 -14.07
CA TYR A 137 4.77 0.07 -14.43
C TYR A 137 4.33 0.80 -13.16
N PRO A 138 5.25 1.46 -12.44
CA PRO A 138 4.92 2.31 -11.29
C PRO A 138 4.14 3.56 -11.71
#